data_AF-A0A9X2E818-F1
#
_entry.id   AF-A0A9X2E818-F1
#
_cell.length_a   1.000
_cell.length_b   1.000
_cell.length_c   1.000
_cell.angle_alpha   90.00
_cell.angle_beta   90.00
_cell.angle_gamma   90.00
#
_symmetry.space_group_name_H-M   'P 1'
#
loop_
_entity.id
_entity.type
_entity.pdbx_description
1 polymer ?
#
loop_
_entity_poly.entity_id
_entity_poly.type
_entity_poly.pdbx_seq_one_letter_code
_entity_poly.pdbx_strand_id
1 'polypeptide(L)'
;MLLLLFVGSWIGQFFAQLIEYRNTQQSHGQAFEWSGYWPDFLTSTLENWQSEWLQLVFQAILLLGAKHWLFRVDAEDLERIETKLDRIETTLAAAPARGTHGL
;
A
#
# COMPACT_ATOMS: atom_id res chain seq x y z
N MET A 1 -11.31 22.10 6.31
CA MET A 1 -11.95 21.06 7.15
C MET A 1 -10.98 19.96 7.56
N LEU A 2 -10.34 19.24 6.64
CA LEU A 2 -9.39 18.16 6.99
C LEU A 2 -8.23 18.60 7.89
N LEU A 3 -7.63 19.77 7.62
CA LEU A 3 -6.57 20.32 8.47
C LEU A 3 -7.06 20.58 9.91
N LEU A 4 -8.30 21.04 10.08
CA LEU A 4 -8.88 21.28 11.41
C LEU A 4 -9.11 19.95 12.15
N LEU A 5 -9.58 18.93 11.45
CA LEU A 5 -9.74 17.59 12.03
C LEU A 5 -8.38 16.98 12.39
N PHE A 6 -7.37 17.14 11.53
CA PHE A 6 -6.00 16.67 11.78
C PHE A 6 -5.36 17.36 12.99
N VAL A 7 -5.44 18.69 13.05
CA VAL A 7 -4.93 19.45 14.20
C VAL A 7 -5.73 19.09 15.46
N GLY A 8 -7.04 18.94 15.35
CA GLY A 8 -7.90 18.50 16.44
C GLY A 8 -7.52 17.11 16.98
N SER A 9 -7.25 16.14 16.09
CA SER A 9 -6.80 14.81 16.51
C SER A 9 -5.41 14.85 17.12
N TRP A 10 -4.49 15.67 16.60
CA TRP A 10 -3.15 15.81 17.14
C TRP A 10 -3.15 16.46 18.53
N ILE A 11 -4.01 17.45 18.75
CA ILE A 11 -4.26 18.03 20.09
C ILE A 11 -4.84 16.96 21.03
N GLY A 12 -5.79 16.15 20.56
CA GLY A 12 -6.33 15.02 21.33
C GLY A 12 -5.24 14.04 21.76
N GLN A 13 -4.36 13.66 20.83
CA GLN A 13 -3.20 12.80 21.09
C GLN A 13 -2.26 13.40 22.13
N PHE A 14 -1.95 14.71 22.02
CA PHE A 14 -1.14 15.43 22.98
C PHE A 14 -1.70 15.30 24.40
N PHE A 15 -2.99 15.59 24.60
CA PHE A 15 -3.60 15.48 25.92
C PHE A 15 -3.68 14.04 26.43
N ALA A 16 -3.95 13.07 25.55
CA ALA A 16 -3.96 11.65 25.94
C ALA A 16 -2.59 11.21 26.47
N GLN A 17 -1.50 11.52 25.76
CA GLN A 17 -0.14 11.21 26.20
C GLN A 17 0.26 12.01 27.45
N LEU A 18 -0.20 13.25 27.60
CA LEU A 18 0.07 14.05 28.80
C LEU A 18 -0.55 13.42 30.05
N ILE A 19 -1.77 12.89 29.93
CA ILE A 19 -2.45 12.16 31.01
C ILE A 19 -1.69 10.88 31.35
N GLU A 20 -1.33 10.10 30.33
CA GLU A 20 -0.55 8.87 30.50
C GLU A 20 0.77 9.13 31.21
N TYR A 21 1.57 10.08 30.69
CA TYR A 21 2.86 10.46 31.28
C TYR A 21 2.72 10.90 32.74
N ARG A 22 1.71 11.73 33.05
CA ARG A 22 1.44 12.15 34.43
C ARG A 22 1.08 10.96 35.33
N ASN A 23 0.27 10.02 34.84
CA ASN A 23 -0.09 8.82 35.59
C ASN A 23 1.14 7.94 35.86
N THR A 24 2.04 7.78 34.87
CA THR A 24 3.30 7.06 35.01
C THR A 24 4.25 7.72 36.02
N GLN A 25 4.39 9.04 35.98
CA GLN A 25 5.21 9.75 36.96
C GLN A 25 4.64 9.57 38.38
N GLN A 26 3.32 9.68 38.54
CA GLN A 26 2.66 9.46 39.83
C GLN A 26 2.82 8.02 40.35
N SER A 27 2.71 7.00 39.49
CA SER A 27 2.91 5.61 39.90
C SER A 27 4.35 5.31 40.30
N HIS A 28 5.31 6.04 39.74
CA HIS A 28 6.72 5.98 40.12
C HIS A 28 7.10 6.92 41.27
N GLY A 29 6.14 7.66 41.85
CA GLY A 29 6.40 8.63 42.93
C GLY A 29 7.25 9.84 42.48
N GLN A 30 7.33 10.09 41.17
CA GLN A 30 8.07 11.20 40.59
C GLN A 30 7.18 12.43 40.38
N ALA A 31 7.79 13.61 40.43
CA ALA A 31 7.12 14.83 40.01
C ALA A 31 6.96 14.86 38.49
N PHE A 32 5.92 15.56 38.03
CA PHE A 32 5.76 15.82 36.61
C PHE A 32 6.80 16.85 36.14
N GLU A 33 7.51 16.54 35.06
CA GLU A 33 8.49 17.45 34.45
C GLU A 33 8.25 17.60 32.94
N TRP A 34 8.17 18.84 32.48
CA TRP A 34 8.03 19.15 31.05
C TRP A 34 9.25 18.71 30.23
N SER A 35 10.44 18.73 30.84
CA SER A 35 11.70 18.30 30.23
C SER A 35 11.71 16.82 29.85
N GLY A 36 10.95 15.98 30.56
CA GLY A 36 10.78 14.56 30.22
C GLY A 36 9.63 14.33 29.23
N TYR A 37 8.53 15.05 29.40
CA TYR A 37 7.35 14.87 28.55
C TYR A 37 7.60 15.22 27.07
N TRP A 38 8.31 16.32 26.77
CA TRP A 38 8.54 16.73 25.38
C TRP A 38 9.32 15.70 24.55
N PRO A 39 10.47 15.17 25.02
CA PRO A 39 11.16 14.05 24.36
C PRO A 39 10.27 12.82 24.18
N ASP A 40 9.50 12.42 25.20
CA ASP A 40 8.64 11.24 25.12
C ASP A 40 7.54 11.43 24.06
N PHE A 41 6.85 12.57 24.09
CA PHE A 41 5.80 12.91 23.12
C PHE A 41 6.34 12.94 21.68
N LEU A 42 7.49 13.59 21.47
CA LEU A 42 8.12 13.66 20.15
C LEU A 42 8.63 12.30 19.70
N THR A 43 9.20 11.50 20.58
CA THR A 43 9.70 10.15 20.26
C THR A 43 8.54 9.27 19.84
N SER A 44 7.47 9.17 20.64
CA SER A 44 6.30 8.36 20.27
C SER A 44 5.63 8.85 18.98
N THR A 45 5.58 10.17 18.76
CA THR A 45 5.02 10.74 17.52
C THR A 45 5.89 10.39 16.31
N LEU A 46 7.21 10.56 16.42
CA LEU A 46 8.16 10.30 15.33
C LEU A 46 8.33 8.80 15.05
N GLU A 47 8.28 7.94 16.07
CA GLU A 47 8.28 6.48 15.89
C GLU A 47 7.05 6.01 15.13
N ASN A 48 5.85 6.52 15.49
CA ASN A 48 4.64 6.23 14.74
C ASN A 48 4.73 6.73 13.30
N TRP A 49 5.30 7.91 13.06
CA TRP A 49 5.49 8.41 11.71
C TRP A 49 6.51 7.57 10.94
N GLN A 50 7.62 7.20 11.57
CA GLN A 50 8.68 6.40 10.99
C GLN A 50 8.16 5.03 10.55
N SER A 51 7.37 4.36 11.37
CA SER A 51 6.78 3.05 11.03
C SER A 51 5.80 3.16 9.85
N GLU A 52 4.91 4.16 9.88
CA GLU A 52 3.96 4.42 8.78
C GLU A 52 4.68 4.76 7.47
N TRP A 53 5.71 5.60 7.51
CA TRP A 53 6.52 5.91 6.32
C TRP A 53 7.22 4.67 5.77
N LEU A 54 7.82 3.86 6.63
CA LEU A 54 8.47 2.62 6.22
C LEU A 54 7.47 1.65 5.59
N GLN A 55 6.28 1.52 6.20
CA GLN A 55 5.18 0.72 5.66
C GLN A 55 4.74 1.23 4.28
N LEU A 56 4.53 2.53 4.12
CA LEU A 56 4.13 3.13 2.84
C LEU A 56 5.20 2.92 1.76
N VAL A 57 6.48 3.08 2.09
CA VAL A 57 7.60 2.81 1.17
C VAL A 57 7.62 1.33 0.78
N PHE A 58 7.50 0.43 1.75
CA PHE A 58 7.51 -1.01 1.48
C PHE A 58 6.32 -1.41 0.62
N GLN A 59 5.12 -0.91 0.92
CA GLN A 59 3.92 -1.12 0.12
C GLN A 59 4.08 -0.56 -1.30
N ALA A 60 4.65 0.64 -1.45
CA ALA A 60 4.92 1.21 -2.76
C ALA A 60 5.90 0.35 -3.57
N ILE A 61 6.97 -0.15 -2.94
CA ILE A 61 7.93 -1.07 -3.58
C ILE A 61 7.24 -2.36 -4.00
N LEU A 62 6.44 -2.96 -3.12
CA LEU A 62 5.67 -4.18 -3.43
C LEU A 62 4.70 -3.96 -4.59
N LEU A 63 3.97 -2.84 -4.60
CA LEU A 63 3.04 -2.51 -5.68
C LEU A 63 3.76 -2.26 -7.00
N LEU A 64 4.89 -1.54 -6.98
CA LEU A 64 5.70 -1.29 -8.17
C LEU A 64 6.35 -2.58 -8.69
N GLY A 65 6.82 -3.45 -7.79
CA GLY A 65 7.37 -4.76 -8.14
C GLY A 65 6.31 -5.69 -8.71
N ALA A 66 5.15 -5.79 -8.07
CA ALA A 66 4.00 -6.56 -8.55
C ALA A 66 3.53 -6.04 -9.91
N LYS A 67 3.43 -4.71 -10.08
CA LYS A 67 3.12 -4.08 -11.37
C LYS A 67 4.13 -4.51 -12.45
N HIS A 68 5.42 -4.45 -12.16
CA HIS A 68 6.45 -4.82 -13.14
C HIS A 68 6.42 -6.31 -13.52
N TRP A 69 6.20 -7.19 -12.55
CA TRP A 69 6.06 -8.63 -12.79
C TRP A 69 4.78 -8.95 -13.55
N LEU A 70 3.64 -8.38 -13.13
CA LEU A 70 2.35 -8.59 -13.75
C LEU A 70 2.32 -8.12 -15.20
N PHE A 71 2.82 -6.91 -15.50
CA PHE A 71 2.87 -6.44 -16.89
C PHE A 71 3.79 -7.27 -17.80
N ARG A 72 4.84 -7.88 -17.24
CA ARG A 72 5.67 -8.83 -17.99
C ARG A 72 4.91 -10.10 -18.33
N VAL A 73 4.20 -10.66 -17.35
CA VAL A 73 3.37 -11.85 -17.55
C VAL A 73 2.23 -11.58 -18.54
N ASP A 74 1.55 -10.44 -18.40
CA ASP A 74 0.47 -10.03 -19.31
C ASP A 74 0.96 -9.90 -20.76
N ALA A 75 2.17 -9.37 -20.98
CA ALA A 75 2.74 -9.25 -22.32
C ALA A 75 3.04 -10.62 -22.95
N GLU A 76 3.65 -11.54 -22.18
CA GLU A 76 3.95 -12.90 -22.63
C GLU A 76 2.66 -13.70 -22.93
N ASP A 77 1.63 -13.56 -22.09
CA ASP A 77 0.35 -14.22 -22.28
C ASP A 77 -0.40 -13.69 -23.51
N LEU A 78 -0.34 -12.37 -23.77
CA LEU A 78 -0.94 -11.76 -24.96
C LEU A 78 -0.29 -12.25 -26.25
N GLU A 79 1.05 -12.27 -26.31
CA GLU A 79 1.82 -12.75 -27.48
C GLU A 79 1.48 -14.23 -27.78
N ARG A 80 1.34 -15.05 -26.73
CA ARG A 80 0.95 -16.45 -26.86
C ARG A 80 -0.47 -16.63 -27.40
N ILE A 81 -1.40 -15.77 -27.01
CA ILE A 81 -2.78 -15.79 -27.49
C ILE A 81 -2.83 -15.38 -28.96
N GLU A 82 -2.11 -14.33 -29.35
CA GLU A 82 -1.99 -13.87 -30.74
C GLU A 82 -1.45 -14.97 -31.65
N THR A 83 -0.35 -15.62 -31.25
CA THR A 83 0.22 -16.75 -32.00
C THR A 83 -0.76 -17.90 -32.20
N LYS A 84 -1.59 -18.20 -31.19
CA LYS A 84 -2.63 -19.25 -31.31
C LYS A 84 -3.74 -18.83 -32.26
N LEU A 85 -4.14 -17.56 -32.25
CA LEU A 85 -5.17 -17.03 -33.13
C LEU A 85 -4.72 -17.08 -34.59
N ASP A 86 -3.51 -16.62 -34.90
CA ASP A 86 -2.92 -16.65 -36.24
C ASP A 86 -2.87 -18.07 -36.81
N ARG A 87 -2.52 -19.05 -35.97
CA ARG A 87 -2.50 -20.46 -36.37
C ARG A 87 -3.89 -20.98 -36.76
N ILE A 88 -4.93 -20.59 -36.02
CA ILE A 88 -6.31 -20.97 -36.33
C ILE A 88 -6.75 -20.30 -37.64
N GLU A 89 -6.47 -19.01 -37.81
CA GLU A 89 -6.77 -18.27 -39.05
C GLU A 89 -6.09 -18.92 -40.26
N THR A 90 -4.79 -19.21 -40.15
CA THR A 90 -4.03 -19.86 -41.22
C THR A 90 -4.58 -21.26 -41.53
N THR A 91 -4.98 -22.01 -40.51
CA THR A 91 -5.57 -23.35 -40.69
C THR A 91 -6.95 -23.27 -41.36
N LEU A 92 -7.77 -22.27 -41.02
CA LEU A 92 -9.06 -22.02 -41.66
C LEU A 92 -8.88 -21.55 -43.11
N ALA A 93 -7.90 -20.68 -43.38
CA ALA A 93 -7.57 -20.21 -44.72
C ALA A 93 -7.01 -21.33 -45.61
N ALA A 94 -6.23 -22.24 -45.03
CA ALA A 94 -5.70 -23.42 -45.71
C ALA A 94 -6.70 -24.58 -45.80
N ALA A 95 -7.82 -24.53 -45.07
CA ALA A 95 -8.88 -25.50 -45.21
C ALA A 95 -9.54 -25.26 -46.58
N PRO A 96 -9.43 -26.19 -47.54
CA PRO A 96 -10.14 -26.06 -48.80
C PRO A 96 -11.62 -25.96 -48.46
N ALA A 97 -12.32 -24.98 -49.05
CA ALA A 97 -13.75 -24.78 -48.86
C ALA A 97 -14.44 -26.13 -49.01
N ARG A 98 -14.77 -26.78 -47.89
CA ARG A 98 -15.46 -28.06 -47.91
C ARG A 98 -16.84 -27.70 -48.38
N GLY A 99 -17.06 -27.94 -49.67
CA GLY A 99 -18.22 -27.49 -50.40
C GLY A 99 -19.48 -27.77 -49.62
N THR A 100 -20.22 -26.70 -49.34
CA THR A 100 -21.67 -26.76 -49.29
C THR A 100 -22.15 -27.07 -50.71
N HIS A 101 -22.08 -28.34 -51.10
CA HIS A 101 -22.76 -28.85 -52.27
C HIS A 101 -23.52 -30.12 -51.93
N GLY A 102 -24.84 -29.96 -51.93
CA GLY A 102 -25.78 -31.01 -52.32
C GLY A 102 -26.41 -31.82 -51.18
N LEU A 103 -27.71 -31.52 -50.96
CA LEU A 103 -28.84 -32.46 -50.87
C LEU A 103 -28.73 -33.65 -49.91
#